data_AF-A0A0F7DB68-F1
#
_entry.id   AF-A0A0F7DB68-F1
#
_cell.length_a   1.000
_cell.length_b   1.000
_cell.length_c   1.000
_cell.angle_alpha   90.00
_cell.angle_beta   90.00
_cell.angle_gamma   90.00
#
_symmetry.space_group_name_H-M   'P 1'
#
loop_
_entity.id
_entity.type
_entity.pdbx_description
1 polymer ?
#
loop_
_entity_poly.entity_id
_entity_poly.type
_entity_poly.pdbx_seq_one_letter_code
_entity_poly.pdbx_strand_id
1 'polypeptide(L)'
;MGRTPIGPAIHVQFAKEAHLALIAVAEPFGQRRRSAVIRVAIGRLLADGTDLDALVREREANRATRPVFSSIVNMHLGQELADNLSRVARDLGTNRTELIRIAVDLFLVDLTQLRLVGTPFDLETAINAEIFNGEANRDLLIRRRLRREAERLGTAQ
;
A
#
# COMPACT_ATOMS: atom_id res chain seq x y z
N MET A 1 -9.80 15.47 -16.68
CA MET A 1 -9.99 15.76 -15.23
C MET A 1 -8.89 15.03 -14.45
N GLY A 2 -7.73 15.69 -14.28
CA GLY A 2 -6.57 15.12 -13.59
C GLY A 2 -6.81 15.07 -12.08
N ARG A 3 -6.40 13.97 -11.44
CA ARG A 3 -6.45 13.83 -9.99
C ARG A 3 -5.46 14.81 -9.37
N THR A 4 -5.91 15.67 -8.44
CA THR A 4 -5.01 16.48 -7.61
C THR A 4 -4.06 15.54 -6.86
N PRO A 5 -2.74 15.67 -7.03
CA PRO A 5 -1.78 14.85 -6.29
C PRO A 5 -1.93 15.10 -4.79
N ILE A 6 -1.96 14.02 -3.99
CA ILE A 6 -2.13 14.07 -2.52
C ILE A 6 -0.77 14.36 -1.81
N GLY A 7 0.28 14.63 -2.60
CA GLY A 7 1.67 14.85 -2.16
C GLY A 7 2.62 14.78 -3.35
N PRO A 8 3.95 14.92 -3.15
CA PRO A 8 4.93 14.72 -4.22
C PRO A 8 4.97 13.25 -4.68
N ALA A 9 5.26 13.03 -5.96
CA ALA A 9 5.40 11.69 -6.50
C ALA A 9 6.59 10.97 -5.85
N ILE A 10 6.38 9.70 -5.51
CA ILE A 10 7.41 8.80 -4.98
C ILE A 10 7.64 7.68 -6.00
N HIS A 11 8.91 7.45 -6.28
CA HIS A 11 9.38 6.38 -7.14
C HIS A 11 9.96 5.28 -6.26
N VAL A 12 9.33 4.11 -6.27
CA VAL A 12 9.79 2.95 -5.52
C VAL A 12 10.18 1.86 -6.50
N GLN A 13 11.42 1.39 -6.41
CA GLN A 13 11.89 0.25 -7.17
C GLN A 13 11.74 -1.02 -6.35
N PHE A 14 11.09 -2.03 -6.92
CA PHE A 14 10.91 -3.35 -6.33
C PHE A 14 11.70 -4.40 -7.11
N ALA A 15 11.97 -5.52 -6.43
CA ALA A 15 12.38 -6.74 -7.10
C ALA A 15 11.25 -7.18 -8.05
N LYS A 16 11.61 -7.89 -9.12
CA LYS A 16 10.64 -8.31 -10.15
C LYS A 16 9.54 -9.18 -9.53
N GLU A 17 9.91 -10.07 -8.63
CA GLU A 17 9.03 -11.01 -7.94
C GLU A 17 8.02 -10.27 -7.07
N ALA A 18 8.49 -9.34 -6.22
CA ALA A 18 7.62 -8.50 -5.39
C ALA A 18 6.67 -7.64 -6.24
N HIS A 19 7.15 -7.13 -7.38
CA HIS A 19 6.30 -6.37 -8.30
C HIS A 19 5.19 -7.22 -8.93
N LEU A 20 5.50 -8.44 -9.35
CA LEU A 20 4.51 -9.38 -9.91
C LEU A 20 3.50 -9.81 -8.84
N ALA A 21 3.95 -10.06 -7.60
CA ALA A 21 3.07 -10.34 -6.48
C ALA A 21 2.11 -9.17 -6.20
N LEU A 22 2.62 -7.93 -6.21
CA LEU A 22 1.78 -6.73 -6.10
C LEU A 22 0.74 -6.60 -7.24
N ILE A 23 1.11 -6.98 -8.47
CA ILE A 23 0.16 -7.03 -9.60
C ILE A 23 -0.95 -8.05 -9.32
N ALA A 24 -0.59 -9.27 -8.91
CA ALA A 24 -1.56 -10.33 -8.63
C ALA A 24 -2.49 -9.98 -7.46
N VAL A 25 -1.96 -9.37 -6.40
CA VAL A 25 -2.75 -8.91 -5.24
C VAL A 25 -3.70 -7.78 -5.63
N ALA A 26 -3.29 -6.89 -6.53
CA ALA A 26 -4.11 -5.76 -6.97
C ALA A 26 -5.14 -6.12 -8.05
N GLU A 27 -4.95 -7.22 -8.79
CA GLU A 27 -5.77 -7.61 -9.93
C GLU A 27 -7.27 -7.65 -9.63
N PRO A 28 -7.76 -8.27 -8.53
CA PRO A 28 -9.20 -8.34 -8.21
C PRO A 28 -9.85 -6.96 -8.03
N PHE A 29 -9.06 -5.97 -7.64
CA PHE A 29 -9.52 -4.61 -7.39
C PHE A 29 -9.35 -3.73 -8.65
N GLY A 30 -8.45 -4.13 -9.55
CA GLY A 30 -8.09 -3.45 -10.78
C GLY A 30 -6.63 -3.01 -10.81
N GLN A 31 -5.96 -3.25 -11.94
CA GLN A 31 -4.51 -3.07 -12.17
C GLN A 31 -3.92 -1.69 -11.76
N ARG A 32 -4.74 -0.65 -11.68
CA ARG A 32 -4.35 0.71 -11.24
C ARG A 32 -4.35 0.89 -9.71
N ARG A 33 -4.65 -0.15 -8.93
CA ARG A 33 -4.75 -0.08 -7.46
C ARG A 33 -3.53 -0.61 -6.71
N ARG A 34 -2.44 -0.96 -7.42
CA ARG A 34 -1.16 -1.36 -6.81
C ARG A 34 -0.67 -0.37 -5.73
N SER A 35 -0.78 0.93 -6.00
CA SER A 35 -0.41 1.96 -5.02
C SER A 35 -1.29 1.97 -3.77
N ALA A 36 -2.54 1.52 -3.85
CA ALA A 36 -3.39 1.37 -2.67
C ALA A 36 -2.96 0.18 -1.82
N VAL A 37 -2.62 -0.95 -2.45
CA VAL A 37 -2.03 -2.12 -1.77
C VAL A 37 -0.79 -1.70 -0.99
N ILE A 38 0.11 -0.94 -1.62
CA ILE A 38 1.34 -0.47 -0.98
C ILE A 38 1.01 0.45 0.21
N ARG A 39 0.01 1.34 0.10
CA ARG A 39 -0.38 2.20 1.22
C ARG A 39 -0.99 1.41 2.39
N VAL A 40 -1.81 0.38 2.12
CA VAL A 40 -2.28 -0.56 3.15
C VAL A 40 -1.09 -1.22 3.85
N ALA A 41 -0.12 -1.73 3.08
CA ALA A 41 1.06 -2.38 3.63
C ALA A 41 1.86 -1.44 4.55
N ILE A 42 2.07 -0.18 4.13
CA ILE A 42 2.74 0.84 4.96
C ILE A 42 1.93 1.13 6.23
N GLY A 43 0.61 1.31 6.11
CA GLY A 43 -0.26 1.57 7.26
C GLY A 43 -0.19 0.45 8.30
N ARG A 44 -0.19 -0.81 7.83
CA ARG A 44 -0.01 -1.98 8.70
C ARG A 44 1.37 -1.99 9.36
N LEU A 45 2.44 -1.81 8.59
CA LEU A 45 3.80 -1.75 9.14
C LEU A 45 3.94 -0.73 10.28
N LEU A 46 3.30 0.44 10.15
CA LEU A 46 3.38 1.52 11.13
C LEU A 46 2.42 1.33 12.32
N ALA A 47 1.36 0.55 12.16
CA ALA A 47 0.40 0.24 13.23
C ALA A 47 0.80 -1.02 14.01
N ASP A 48 1.43 -1.97 13.33
CA ASP A 48 1.91 -3.21 13.90
C ASP A 48 3.19 -2.91 14.70
N GLY A 49 3.26 -3.41 15.94
CA GLY A 49 4.42 -3.22 16.83
C GLY A 49 5.67 -4.00 16.40
N THR A 50 5.88 -4.18 15.10
CA THR A 50 7.02 -4.87 14.51
C THR A 50 8.31 -4.18 14.91
N ASP A 51 9.34 -4.97 15.26
CA ASP A 51 10.68 -4.44 15.53
C ASP A 51 11.36 -4.00 14.22
N LEU A 52 11.08 -2.76 13.83
CA LEU A 52 11.62 -2.17 12.60
C LEU A 52 13.12 -1.96 12.65
N ASP A 53 13.69 -1.71 13.84
CA ASP A 53 15.14 -1.52 13.99
C ASP A 53 15.88 -2.83 13.70
N ALA A 54 15.40 -3.95 14.24
CA ALA A 54 15.94 -5.27 13.92
C ALA A 54 15.87 -5.58 12.42
N LEU A 55 14.72 -5.33 11.78
CA LEU A 55 14.54 -5.58 10.35
C LEU A 55 15.45 -4.71 9.47
N VAL A 56 15.60 -3.43 9.80
CA VAL A 56 16.50 -2.53 9.06
C VAL A 56 17.94 -3.00 9.17
N ARG A 57 18.39 -3.39 10.38
CA ARG A 57 19.73 -3.94 10.60
C ARG A 57 19.96 -5.25 9.84
N GLU A 58 19.01 -6.17 9.89
CA GLU A 58 19.06 -7.42 9.15
C GLU A 58 19.19 -7.17 7.63
N ARG A 59 18.41 -6.23 7.10
CA ARG A 59 18.51 -5.87 5.68
C ARG A 59 19.85 -5.27 5.31
N GLU A 60 20.44 -4.46 6.17
CA GLU A 60 21.77 -3.89 5.91
C GLU A 60 22.85 -4.97 5.98
N ALA A 61 22.77 -5.90 6.93
CA ALA A 61 23.66 -7.06 6.98
C ALA A 61 23.54 -7.93 5.71
N ASN A 62 22.32 -8.09 5.19
CA ASN A 62 22.03 -8.85 3.96
C ASN A 62 22.15 -8.02 2.67
N ARG A 63 22.80 -6.84 2.71
CA ARG A 63 22.88 -5.95 1.54
C ARG A 63 23.50 -6.60 0.30
N ALA A 64 24.48 -7.47 0.49
CA ALA A 64 25.17 -8.18 -0.58
C ALA A 64 24.29 -9.21 -1.32
N THR A 65 23.24 -9.73 -0.67
CA THR A 65 22.34 -10.75 -1.22
C THR A 65 21.01 -10.16 -1.67
N ARG A 66 20.86 -8.83 -1.65
CA ARG A 66 19.62 -8.17 -2.08
C ARG A 66 19.32 -8.43 -3.56
N PRO A 67 18.03 -8.58 -3.92
CA PRO A 67 17.64 -8.70 -5.32
C PRO A 67 17.89 -7.39 -6.08
N VAL A 68 17.98 -7.51 -7.40
CA VAL A 68 18.05 -6.32 -8.28
C VAL A 68 16.69 -5.63 -8.31
N PHE A 69 16.66 -4.35 -7.90
CA PHE A 69 15.45 -3.54 -7.91
C PHE A 69 15.23 -2.86 -9.27
N SER A 70 14.54 -3.55 -10.18
CA SER A 70 14.36 -3.09 -11.57
C SER A 70 12.95 -2.58 -11.89
N SER A 71 11.94 -2.91 -11.08
CA SER A 71 10.54 -2.60 -11.38
C SER A 71 10.08 -1.34 -10.67
N ILE A 72 9.78 -0.28 -11.42
CA ILE A 72 9.38 1.02 -10.86
C ILE A 72 7.87 1.07 -10.63
N VAL A 73 7.47 1.52 -9.44
CA VAL A 73 6.11 1.92 -9.11
C VAL A 73 6.09 3.41 -8.79
N ASN A 74 5.30 4.16 -9.55
CA ASN A 74 5.02 5.56 -9.30
C ASN A 74 3.78 5.68 -8.42
N MET A 75 3.89 6.34 -7.28
CA MET A 75 2.76 6.51 -6.37
C MET A 75 2.82 7.83 -5.63
N HIS A 76 1.70 8.16 -4.98
CA HIS A 76 1.59 9.30 -4.07
C HIS A 76 1.15 8.76 -2.71
N LEU A 77 1.72 9.33 -1.66
CA LEU A 77 1.30 9.15 -0.27
C LEU A 77 0.57 10.42 0.17
N GLY A 78 -0.39 10.27 1.09
CA GLY A 78 -0.91 11.44 1.80
C GLY A 78 0.17 12.07 2.67
N GLN A 79 0.05 13.38 2.91
CA GLN A 79 1.05 14.16 3.62
C GLN A 79 1.39 13.58 5.00
N GLU A 80 0.37 13.26 5.80
CA GLU A 80 0.56 12.68 7.14
C GLU A 80 1.34 11.34 7.09
N LEU A 81 0.93 10.43 6.21
CA LEU A 81 1.60 9.14 6.05
C LEU A 81 3.04 9.31 5.56
N ALA A 82 3.29 10.26 4.66
CA ALA A 82 4.62 10.58 4.16
C ALA A 82 5.52 11.17 5.25
N ASP A 83 4.98 12.03 6.11
CA ASP A 83 5.70 12.65 7.22
C ASP A 83 6.02 11.62 8.31
N ASN A 84 5.06 10.76 8.66
CA ASN A 84 5.29 9.68 9.62
C ASN A 84 6.38 8.73 9.12
N LEU A 85 6.31 8.29 7.87
CA LEU A 85 7.34 7.44 7.26
C LEU A 85 8.70 8.13 7.20
N SER A 86 8.75 9.44 6.95
CA SER A 86 9.99 10.22 6.94
C SER A 86 10.61 10.36 8.33
N ARG A 87 9.79 10.44 9.37
CA ARG A 87 10.26 10.47 10.76
C ARG A 87 10.83 9.10 11.15
N VAL A 88 10.07 8.03 10.95
CA VAL A 88 10.52 6.65 11.25
C VAL A 88 11.81 6.31 10.49
N ALA A 89 11.91 6.69 9.21
CA ALA A 89 13.12 6.47 8.43
C ALA A 89 14.34 7.19 9.04
N ARG A 90 14.17 8.43 9.52
CA ARG A 90 15.24 9.19 10.18
C ARG A 90 15.66 8.55 11.50
N ASP A 91 14.68 8.17 12.32
CA ASP A 91 14.93 7.58 13.65
C ASP A 91 15.69 6.25 13.53
N LEU A 92 15.40 5.47 12.48
CA LEU A 92 16.06 4.19 12.18
C LEU A 92 17.31 4.32 11.31
N GLY A 93 17.74 5.53 10.94
CA GLY A 93 18.90 5.74 10.08
C GLY A 93 18.78 5.13 8.67
N THR A 94 17.56 5.00 8.15
CA THR A 94 17.25 4.42 6.83
C THR A 94 16.53 5.43 5.92
N ASN A 95 15.95 4.96 4.82
CA ASN A 95 15.17 5.80 3.90
C ASN A 95 13.75 5.24 3.70
N ARG A 96 12.85 6.12 3.25
CA ARG A 96 11.44 5.79 2.99
C ARG A 96 11.27 4.61 2.04
N THR A 97 12.08 4.54 0.98
CA THR A 97 12.00 3.49 -0.02
C THR A 97 12.28 2.12 0.59
N GLU A 98 13.24 2.04 1.52
CA GLU A 98 13.54 0.81 2.23
C GLU A 98 12.40 0.39 3.16
N LEU A 99 11.81 1.33 3.91
CA LEU A 99 10.62 1.04 4.73
C LEU A 99 9.43 0.58 3.90
N ILE A 100 9.21 1.16 2.71
CA ILE A 100 8.15 0.72 1.80
C ILE A 100 8.41 -0.71 1.31
N ARG A 101 9.66 -1.08 1.02
CA ARG A 101 10.00 -2.45 0.64
C ARG A 101 9.78 -3.42 1.80
N ILE A 102 10.19 -3.05 3.02
CA ILE A 102 9.93 -3.85 4.24
C ILE A 102 8.43 -4.05 4.40
N ALA A 103 7.63 -2.98 4.31
CA ALA A 103 6.18 -3.04 4.42
C ALA A 103 5.57 -4.02 3.41
N VAL A 104 5.97 -3.91 2.14
CA VAL A 104 5.46 -4.78 1.07
C VAL A 104 5.87 -6.23 1.28
N ASP A 105 7.12 -6.50 1.63
CA ASP A 105 7.60 -7.88 1.76
C ASP A 105 6.93 -8.57 2.96
N LEU A 106 6.82 -7.91 4.11
CA LEU A 106 6.08 -8.44 5.27
C LEU A 106 4.61 -8.68 4.91
N PHE A 107 3.97 -7.70 4.27
CA PHE A 107 2.57 -7.82 3.88
C PHE A 107 2.32 -8.98 2.90
N LEU A 108 3.22 -9.21 1.93
CA LEU A 108 3.11 -10.32 1.00
C LEU A 108 3.32 -11.68 1.69
N VAL A 109 4.23 -11.76 2.67
CA VAL A 109 4.42 -12.96 3.51
C VAL A 109 3.15 -13.23 4.32
N ASP A 110 2.62 -12.22 5.01
CA ASP A 110 1.40 -12.35 5.82
C ASP A 110 0.21 -12.79 4.96
N LEU A 111 0.02 -12.19 3.78
CA LEU A 111 -1.04 -12.60 2.86
C LEU A 111 -0.90 -14.04 2.41
N THR A 112 0.34 -14.51 2.18
CA THR A 112 0.59 -15.90 1.80
C THR A 112 0.26 -16.84 2.96
N GLN A 113 0.67 -16.50 4.17
CA GLN A 113 0.36 -17.28 5.37
C GLN A 113 -1.16 -17.35 5.63
N LEU A 114 -1.85 -16.21 5.57
CA LEU A 114 -3.30 -16.14 5.74
C LEU A 114 -4.06 -17.00 4.73
N ARG A 115 -3.62 -17.02 3.47
CA ARG A 115 -4.17 -17.90 2.43
C ARG A 115 -3.97 -19.38 2.75
N LEU A 116 -2.78 -19.75 3.26
CA LEU A 116 -2.48 -21.14 3.62
C LEU A 116 -3.30 -21.62 4.82
N VAL A 117 -3.55 -20.74 5.80
CA VAL A 117 -4.33 -21.07 7.02
C VAL A 117 -5.85 -20.95 6.76
N GLY A 118 -6.28 -20.59 5.55
CA GLY A 118 -7.69 -20.45 5.20
C GLY A 118 -8.40 -19.32 5.98
N THR A 119 -7.63 -18.39 6.56
CA THR A 119 -8.18 -17.28 7.33
C THR A 119 -8.58 -16.17 6.36
N PRO A 120 -9.85 -15.71 6.35
CA PRO A 120 -10.25 -14.59 5.53
C PRO A 120 -9.65 -13.31 6.12
N PHE A 121 -8.48 -12.89 5.64
CA PHE A 121 -8.13 -11.48 5.72
C PHE A 121 -8.97 -10.75 4.68
N ASP A 122 -9.83 -9.86 5.14
CA ASP A 122 -10.65 -9.02 4.27
C ASP A 122 -9.80 -7.90 3.64
N LEU A 123 -8.90 -8.37 2.78
CA LEU A 123 -8.03 -7.57 1.94
C LEU A 123 -8.84 -6.61 1.07
N GLU A 124 -10.02 -7.05 0.64
CA GLU A 124 -10.95 -6.24 -0.13
C GLU A 124 -11.41 -5.03 0.68
N THR A 125 -11.89 -5.20 1.91
CA THR A 125 -12.29 -4.10 2.76
C THR A 125 -11.11 -3.19 3.12
N ALA A 126 -9.93 -3.74 3.43
CA ALA A 126 -8.76 -2.93 3.74
C ALA A 126 -8.30 -2.08 2.54
N ILE A 127 -8.22 -2.68 1.34
CA ILE A 127 -7.87 -1.96 0.11
C ILE A 127 -8.96 -0.98 -0.28
N ASN A 128 -10.23 -1.35 -0.15
CA ASN A 128 -11.33 -0.44 -0.44
C ASN A 128 -11.30 0.74 0.52
N ALA A 129 -11.16 0.51 1.83
CA ALA A 129 -10.99 1.57 2.82
C ALA A 129 -9.84 2.51 2.43
N GLU A 130 -8.67 1.98 2.05
CA GLU A 130 -7.54 2.80 1.59
C GLU A 130 -7.82 3.56 0.28
N ILE A 131 -8.55 2.96 -0.66
CA ILE A 131 -8.96 3.62 -1.91
C ILE A 131 -9.98 4.74 -1.66
N PHE A 132 -10.82 4.57 -0.64
CA PHE A 132 -11.87 5.51 -0.26
C PHE A 132 -11.41 6.52 0.82
N ASN A 133 -10.31 6.27 1.54
CA ASN A 133 -9.73 7.12 2.60
C ASN A 133 -8.65 8.11 2.10
N GLY A 134 -8.30 8.10 0.81
CA GLY A 134 -7.52 9.21 0.26
C GLY A 134 -8.32 10.51 0.43
N GLU A 135 -7.97 11.35 1.42
CA GLU A 135 -8.76 12.50 1.89
C GLU A 135 -9.34 13.37 0.77
N ALA A 136 -8.60 13.55 -0.33
CA ALA A 136 -9.02 14.33 -1.48
C ALA A 136 -10.22 13.76 -2.29
N ASN A 137 -10.63 12.51 -2.07
CA ASN A 137 -11.71 11.85 -2.83
C ASN A 137 -12.83 11.27 -1.97
N ARG A 138 -12.75 11.35 -0.64
CA ARG A 138 -13.77 10.77 0.26
C ARG A 138 -15.17 11.30 -0.07
N ASP A 139 -15.32 12.62 -0.15
CA ASP A 139 -16.60 13.25 -0.46
C ASP A 139 -17.06 12.97 -1.89
N LEU A 140 -16.13 12.89 -2.84
CA LEU A 140 -16.43 12.68 -4.25
C LEU A 140 -16.88 11.23 -4.50
N LEU A 141 -16.32 10.27 -3.76
CA LEU A 141 -16.67 8.86 -3.83
C LEU A 141 -17.93 8.52 -3.03
N ILE A 142 -18.15 9.17 -1.87
CA ILE A 142 -19.44 9.12 -1.15
C ILE A 142 -20.55 9.64 -2.07
N ARG A 143 -20.37 10.81 -2.68
CA ARG A 143 -21.34 11.37 -3.66
C ARG A 143 -21.59 10.41 -4.83
N ARG A 144 -20.57 9.76 -5.35
CA ARG A 144 -20.71 8.80 -6.46
C ARG A 144 -21.41 7.50 -6.05
N ARG A 145 -21.19 7.02 -4.82
CA ARG A 145 -21.87 5.84 -4.28
C ARG A 145 -23.36 6.13 -4.04
N LEU A 146 -23.66 7.24 -3.37
CA LEU A 146 -25.04 7.69 -3.12
C LEU A 146 -25.82 7.85 -4.42
N ARG A 147 -25.18 8.42 -5.46
CA ARG A 147 -25.78 8.53 -6.80
C ARG A 147 -26.15 7.17 -7.40
N ARG A 148 -25.27 6.17 -7.31
CA ARG A 148 -25.52 4.82 -7.85
C ARG A 148 -26.54 4.03 -7.05
N GLU A 149 -26.57 4.21 -5.74
CA GLU A 149 -27.62 3.63 -4.88
C GLU A 149 -28.99 4.25 -5.21
N ALA A 150 -29.05 5.57 -5.44
CA ALA A 150 -30.27 6.24 -5.90
C ALA A 150 -30.70 5.79 -7.31
N GLU A 151 -29.76 5.61 -8.24
CA GLU A 151 -30.05 5.07 -9.59
C GLU A 151 -30.60 3.63 -9.51
N ARG A 152 -30.04 2.76 -8.64
CA ARG A 152 -30.54 1.39 -8.44
C ARG A 152 -31.91 1.33 -7.78
N LEU A 153 -32.17 2.20 -6.81
CA LEU A 153 -33.46 2.28 -6.11
C LEU A 153 -34.53 2.95 -6.98
N GLY A 154 -34.14 3.86 -7.88
CA GLY A 154 -35.04 4.49 -8.83
C GLY A 154 -35.42 3.62 -10.03
N THR A 155 -34.61 2.61 -10.38
CA THR A 155 -34.96 1.59 -11.38
C THR A 155 -35.83 0.44 -10.83
N ALA A 156 -36.17 0.48 -9.54
CA ALA A 156 -36.99 -0.53 -8.85
C ALA A 156 -38.45 -0.08 -8.64
N GLN A 157 -38.93 0.92 -9.41
CA GLN A 157 -40.33 1.33 -9.49
C GLN A 157 -40.84 1.19 -10.92
#